data_AF-A0A3D5FN25-F1
#
_entry.id   AF-A0A3D5FN25-F1
#
_cell.length_a   1.000
_cell.length_b   1.000
_cell.length_c   1.000
_cell.angle_alpha   90.00
_cell.angle_beta   90.00
_cell.angle_gamma   90.00
#
_symmetry.space_group_name_H-M   'P 1'
#
loop_
_entity.id
_entity.type
_entity.pdbx_description
1 polymer ?
#
loop_
_entity_poly.entity_id
_entity_poly.type
_entity_poly.pdbx_seq_one_letter_code
_entity_poly.pdbx_strand_id
1 'polypeptide(L)'
;MNQSQDPRYGVSNTARFALIVLLFCAACGRTPDPVQEIVRDLERYPEYSVVIEDLKVEDGFSPDYSLRLALTTAAGQRQNGQDTLVFENRITDWMPVTEEVFARYQHYLGMVVASRTLDGQRSSPGQAHPPGYQYVGNSQYGQWGGGG
;
A
#
# COMPACT_ATOMS: atom_id res chain seq x y z
N MET A 1 41.72 53.31 -25.68
CA MET A 1 41.41 52.14 -26.53
C MET A 1 41.91 50.90 -25.83
N ASN A 2 41.03 50.12 -25.20
CA ASN A 2 41.34 48.73 -24.85
C ASN A 2 40.02 47.96 -24.73
N GLN A 3 39.69 47.16 -25.74
CA GLN A 3 38.55 46.25 -25.71
C GLN A 3 39.02 44.95 -25.04
N SER A 4 38.59 44.72 -23.81
CA SER A 4 38.71 43.41 -23.15
C SER A 4 37.55 42.53 -23.62
N GLN A 5 37.86 41.44 -24.28
CA GLN A 5 36.90 40.43 -24.73
C GLN A 5 36.48 39.54 -23.55
N ASP A 6 35.21 39.59 -23.15
CA ASP A 6 34.62 38.60 -22.23
C ASP A 6 34.36 37.28 -22.98
N PRO A 7 34.89 36.13 -22.51
CA PRO A 7 34.56 34.84 -23.09
C PRO A 7 33.14 34.46 -22.65
N ARG A 8 32.19 34.56 -23.58
CA ARG A 8 30.85 34.00 -23.41
C ARG A 8 30.99 32.49 -23.20
N TYR A 9 30.78 32.02 -21.98
CA TYR A 9 30.60 30.59 -21.68
C TYR A 9 29.33 30.11 -22.40
N GLY A 10 29.48 29.72 -23.66
CA GLY A 10 28.45 29.01 -24.41
C GLY A 10 28.27 27.64 -23.80
N VAL A 11 27.20 27.46 -23.02
CA VAL A 11 26.76 26.12 -22.64
C VAL A 11 26.43 25.39 -23.94
N SER A 12 27.32 24.49 -24.36
CA SER A 12 27.16 23.67 -25.55
C SER A 12 25.84 22.91 -25.46
N ASN A 13 25.10 22.83 -26.58
CA ASN A 13 23.89 22.00 -26.68
C ASN A 13 24.18 20.54 -26.28
N THR A 14 25.42 20.05 -26.46
CA THR A 14 25.84 18.71 -26.02
C THR A 14 25.80 18.54 -24.49
N ALA A 15 26.16 19.56 -23.72
CA ALA A 15 26.11 19.53 -22.25
C ALA A 15 24.66 19.54 -21.73
N ARG A 16 23.75 20.22 -22.45
CA ARG A 16 22.31 20.21 -22.15
C ARG A 16 21.68 18.86 -22.48
N PHE A 17 22.05 18.25 -23.60
CA PHE A 17 21.61 16.89 -23.95
C PHE A 17 22.11 15.83 -22.96
N ALA A 18 23.36 15.93 -22.50
CA ALA A 18 23.91 15.02 -21.50
C ALA A 18 23.18 15.09 -20.15
N LEU A 19 22.77 16.29 -19.71
CA LEU A 19 22.00 16.48 -18.48
C LEU A 19 20.59 15.87 -18.57
N ILE A 20 19.93 15.99 -19.74
CA ILE A 20 18.60 15.42 -19.96
C ILE A 20 18.66 13.88 -19.95
N VAL A 21 19.66 13.30 -20.62
CA VAL A 21 19.85 11.84 -20.64
C VAL A 21 20.13 11.30 -19.21
N LEU A 22 20.90 12.03 -18.41
CA LEU A 22 21.18 11.65 -17.02
C LEU A 22 19.91 11.67 -16.13
N LEU A 23 18.99 12.62 -16.36
CA LEU A 23 17.73 12.71 -15.63
C LEU A 23 16.75 11.57 -15.99
N PHE A 24 16.77 11.07 -17.23
CA PHE A 24 15.94 9.92 -17.63
C PHE A 24 16.41 8.59 -17.02
N CYS A 25 17.70 8.45 -16.70
CA CYS A 25 18.23 7.24 -16.05
C CYS A 25 18.01 7.20 -14.53
N ALA A 26 17.60 8.31 -13.89
CA ALA A 26 17.31 8.36 -12.46
C ALA A 26 15.89 7.86 -12.10
N ALA A 27 15.05 7.57 -13.10
CA ALA A 27 13.76 6.89 -12.91
C ALA A 27 13.98 5.38 -12.70
N CYS A 28 14.73 5.00 -11.67
CA CYS A 28 14.86 3.61 -11.27
C CYS A 28 13.47 3.07 -10.90
N GLY A 29 13.04 2.05 -11.64
CA GLY A 29 11.75 1.39 -11.49
C GLY A 29 11.53 0.89 -10.07
N ARG A 30 10.59 1.53 -9.38
CA ARG A 30 10.01 0.97 -8.16
C ARG A 30 9.07 -0.15 -8.60
N THR A 31 9.42 -1.40 -8.30
CA THR A 31 8.51 -2.52 -8.53
C THR A 31 7.21 -2.28 -7.76
N PRO A 32 6.03 -2.41 -8.40
CA PRO A 32 4.75 -2.18 -7.74
C PRO A 32 4.59 -3.09 -6.52
N ASP A 33 4.11 -2.50 -5.41
CA ASP A 33 3.75 -3.24 -4.20
C ASP A 33 2.27 -3.63 -4.30
N PRO A 34 1.92 -4.92 -4.45
CA PRO A 34 0.54 -5.34 -4.70
C PRO A 34 -0.39 -5.00 -3.53
N VAL A 35 0.13 -4.89 -2.30
CA VAL A 35 -0.67 -4.45 -1.15
C VAL A 35 -1.11 -3.00 -1.35
N GLN A 36 -0.22 -2.13 -1.82
CA GLN A 36 -0.56 -0.71 -2.08
C GLN A 36 -1.58 -0.57 -3.22
N GLU A 37 -1.44 -1.39 -4.27
CA GLU A 37 -2.39 -1.41 -5.37
C GLU A 37 -3.79 -1.82 -4.91
N ILE A 38 -3.89 -2.91 -4.14
CA ILE A 38 -5.18 -3.36 -3.59
C ILE A 38 -5.77 -2.32 -2.64
N VAL A 39 -4.97 -1.74 -1.75
CA VAL A 39 -5.44 -0.70 -0.83
C VAL A 39 -6.05 0.48 -1.58
N ARG A 40 -5.41 0.93 -2.68
CA ARG A 40 -5.94 1.98 -3.54
C ARG A 40 -7.30 1.59 -4.15
N ASP A 41 -7.43 0.36 -4.63
CA ASP A 41 -8.68 -0.13 -5.22
C ASP A 41 -9.82 -0.29 -4.18
N LEU A 42 -9.45 -0.53 -2.92
CA LEU A 42 -10.37 -0.64 -1.80
C LEU A 42 -10.84 0.69 -1.25
N GLU A 43 -10.23 1.82 -1.62
CA GLU A 43 -10.64 3.16 -1.14
C GLU A 43 -12.09 3.52 -1.48
N ARG A 44 -12.68 2.84 -2.47
CA ARG A 44 -14.09 2.96 -2.84
C ARG A 44 -15.06 2.49 -1.76
N TYR A 45 -14.60 1.61 -0.86
CA TYR A 45 -15.43 1.06 0.20
C TYR A 45 -15.41 1.98 1.43
N PRO A 46 -16.56 2.21 2.09
CA PRO A 46 -16.63 2.97 3.33
C PRO A 46 -15.81 2.32 4.46
N GLU A 47 -15.73 0.99 4.49
CA GLU A 47 -14.90 0.24 5.42
C GLU A 47 -14.22 -0.94 4.73
N TYR A 48 -12.96 -1.18 5.06
CA TYR A 48 -12.21 -2.34 4.60
C TYR A 48 -11.10 -2.74 5.58
N SER A 49 -10.62 -3.98 5.46
CA SER A 49 -9.37 -4.41 6.05
C SER A 49 -8.65 -5.38 5.11
N VAL A 50 -7.31 -5.32 5.14
CA VAL A 50 -6.39 -6.11 4.32
C VAL A 50 -5.48 -6.87 5.27
N VAL A 51 -5.54 -8.19 5.22
CA VAL A 51 -4.73 -9.09 6.03
C VAL A 51 -3.74 -9.82 5.13
N ILE A 52 -2.48 -9.94 5.54
CA ILE A 52 -1.54 -10.87 4.90
C ILE A 52 -1.99 -12.28 5.29
N GLU A 53 -2.60 -13.00 4.38
CA GLU A 53 -3.20 -14.29 4.69
C GLU A 53 -2.18 -15.42 4.58
N ASP A 54 -1.35 -15.41 3.53
CA ASP A 54 -0.34 -16.43 3.31
C ASP A 54 0.84 -15.90 2.49
N LEU A 55 1.99 -16.54 2.66
CA LEU A 55 3.25 -16.22 2.02
C LEU A 55 3.89 -17.52 1.55
N LYS A 56 4.26 -17.56 0.27
CA LYS A 56 4.79 -18.76 -0.38
C LYS A 56 6.10 -18.47 -1.09
N VAL A 57 7.03 -19.40 -0.92
CA VAL A 57 8.29 -19.47 -1.67
C VAL A 57 8.27 -20.77 -2.45
N GLU A 58 8.52 -20.72 -3.76
CA GLU A 58 8.71 -21.90 -4.59
C GLU A 58 10.19 -22.04 -4.95
N ASP A 59 10.75 -23.21 -4.67
CA ASP A 59 12.14 -23.53 -5.00
C ASP A 59 12.26 -23.96 -6.46
N GLY A 60 13.09 -23.24 -7.22
CA GLY A 60 13.43 -23.52 -8.61
C GLY A 60 14.92 -23.31 -8.89
N PHE A 61 15.28 -22.92 -10.11
CA PHE A 61 16.64 -22.43 -10.40
C PHE A 61 16.92 -21.09 -9.68
N SER A 62 15.87 -20.31 -9.45
CA SER A 62 15.81 -19.14 -8.57
C SER A 62 14.52 -19.21 -7.74
N PRO A 63 14.49 -18.65 -6.52
CA PRO A 63 13.29 -18.65 -5.69
C PRO A 63 12.23 -17.67 -6.24
N ASP A 64 10.99 -18.15 -6.34
CA ASP A 64 9.82 -17.32 -6.67
C ASP A 64 9.02 -17.01 -5.41
N TYR A 65 8.81 -15.72 -5.15
CA TYR A 65 8.09 -15.24 -3.97
C TYR A 65 6.68 -14.82 -4.34
N SER A 66 5.70 -15.26 -3.56
CA SER A 66 4.29 -14.89 -3.73
C SER A 66 3.63 -14.59 -2.39
N LEU A 67 2.64 -13.71 -2.41
CA LEU A 67 1.79 -13.43 -1.26
C LEU A 67 0.32 -13.53 -1.61
N ARG A 68 -0.51 -13.82 -0.61
CA ARG A 68 -1.97 -13.89 -0.72
C ARG A 68 -2.59 -13.03 0.37
N LEU A 69 -3.65 -12.30 0.02
CA LEU A 69 -4.33 -11.38 0.92
C LEU A 69 -5.75 -11.84 1.22
N ALA A 70 -6.18 -11.67 2.46
CA ALA A 70 -7.58 -11.73 2.83
C ALA A 70 -8.13 -10.30 2.96
N LEU A 71 -9.20 -10.03 2.23
CA LEU A 71 -9.83 -8.71 2.15
C LEU A 71 -11.22 -8.81 2.75
N THR A 72 -11.51 -7.94 3.69
CA THR A 72 -12.87 -7.70 4.21
C THR A 72 -13.30 -6.32 3.75
N THR A 73 -14.47 -6.20 3.14
CA THR A 73 -15.02 -4.92 2.68
C THR A 73 -16.46 -4.76 3.12
N ALA A 74 -16.86 -3.56 3.50
CA ALA A 74 -18.25 -3.21 3.73
C ALA A 74 -18.75 -2.34 2.57
N ALA A 75 -19.83 -2.74 1.91
CA ALA A 75 -20.51 -1.94 0.90
C ALA A 75 -21.89 -1.52 1.39
N GLY A 76 -22.28 -0.28 1.09
CA GLY A 76 -23.66 0.16 1.31
C GLY A 76 -24.57 -0.48 0.27
N GLN A 77 -25.58 -1.23 0.72
CA GLN A 77 -26.65 -1.74 -0.12
C GLN A 77 -28.01 -1.31 0.41
N ARG A 78 -28.88 -0.84 -0.48
CA ARG A 78 -30.26 -0.53 -0.13
C ARG A 78 -31.10 -1.80 -0.19
N GLN A 79 -31.42 -2.38 0.95
CA GLN A 79 -32.34 -3.51 1.06
C GLN A 79 -33.66 -3.05 1.66
N ASN A 80 -34.78 -3.34 0.98
CA ASN A 80 -36.13 -3.01 1.44
C ASN A 80 -36.33 -1.53 1.83
N GLY A 81 -35.62 -0.61 1.15
CA GLY A 81 -35.71 0.83 1.41
C GLY A 81 -34.86 1.34 2.58
N GLN A 82 -34.10 0.47 3.26
CA GLN A 82 -33.14 0.82 4.30
C GLN A 82 -31.71 0.66 3.78
N ASP A 83 -30.82 1.58 4.16
CA ASP A 83 -29.40 1.52 3.80
C ASP A 83 -28.69 0.62 4.83
N THR A 84 -28.23 -0.54 4.37
CA THR A 84 -27.57 -1.56 5.19
C THR A 84 -26.13 -1.75 4.72
N LEU A 85 -25.22 -1.98 5.66
CA LEU A 85 -23.86 -2.38 5.34
C LEU A 85 -23.79 -3.89 5.15
N VAL A 86 -23.33 -4.32 3.98
CA VAL A 86 -23.08 -5.72 3.66
C VAL A 86 -21.57 -5.95 3.69
N PHE A 87 -21.14 -6.89 4.54
CA PHE A 87 -19.74 -7.28 4.64
C PHE A 87 -19.46 -8.46 3.71
N GLU A 88 -18.40 -8.32 2.93
CA GLU A 88 -17.90 -9.35 2.02
C GLU A 88 -16.45 -9.68 2.37
N ASN A 89 -16.13 -10.97 2.37
CA ASN A 89 -14.77 -11.48 2.53
C ASN A 89 -14.34 -12.13 1.22
N ARG A 90 -13.15 -11.77 0.72
CA ARG A 90 -12.51 -12.48 -0.39
C ARG A 90 -11.04 -12.72 -0.10
N ILE A 91 -10.54 -13.85 -0.59
CA ILE A 91 -9.11 -14.14 -0.64
C ILE A 91 -8.65 -13.85 -2.07
N THR A 92 -7.51 -13.18 -2.22
CA THR A 92 -6.93 -12.93 -3.56
C THR A 92 -6.33 -14.21 -4.13
N ASP A 93 -6.05 -14.21 -5.42
CA ASP A 93 -5.11 -15.17 -5.98
C ASP A 93 -3.69 -14.91 -5.43
N TRP A 94 -2.78 -15.85 -5.68
CA TRP A 94 -1.36 -15.68 -5.39
C TRP A 94 -0.78 -14.56 -6.26
N MET A 95 -0.20 -13.55 -5.62
CA MET A 95 0.40 -12.41 -6.30
C MET A 95 1.92 -12.53 -6.23
N PRO A 96 2.61 -12.60 -7.39
CA PRO A 96 4.07 -12.66 -7.42
C PRO A 96 4.65 -11.34 -6.92
N VAL A 97 5.68 -11.42 -6.09
CA VAL A 97 6.35 -10.27 -5.49
C VAL A 97 7.86 -10.42 -5.54
N THR A 98 8.55 -9.30 -5.35
CA THR A 98 10.00 -9.35 -5.13
C THR A 98 10.31 -9.90 -3.74
N GLU A 99 11.50 -10.45 -3.58
CA GLU A 99 12.02 -10.86 -2.27
C GLU A 99 11.95 -9.73 -1.24
N GLU A 100 12.22 -8.49 -1.64
CA GLU A 100 12.14 -7.32 -0.74
C GLU A 100 10.71 -7.10 -0.20
N VAL A 101 9.70 -7.18 -1.07
CA VAL A 101 8.29 -7.05 -0.66
C VAL A 101 7.87 -8.23 0.20
N PHE A 102 8.27 -9.44 -0.16
CA PHE A 102 8.03 -10.64 0.64
C PHE A 102 8.62 -10.51 2.04
N ALA A 103 9.90 -10.15 2.14
CA ALA A 103 10.62 -9.97 3.40
C ALA A 103 10.02 -8.85 4.26
N ARG A 104 9.44 -7.81 3.65
CA ARG A 104 8.71 -6.77 4.37
C ARG A 104 7.45 -7.31 5.05
N TYR A 105 6.69 -8.17 4.37
CA TYR A 105 5.42 -8.69 4.85
C TYR A 105 5.53 -9.99 5.66
N GLN A 106 6.69 -10.65 5.67
CA GLN A 106 6.92 -11.89 6.43
C GLN A 106 6.55 -11.78 7.91
N HIS A 107 6.85 -10.63 8.53
CA HIS A 107 6.57 -10.40 9.95
C HIS A 107 5.10 -10.05 10.20
N TYR A 108 4.32 -9.84 9.15
CA TYR A 108 2.93 -9.39 9.19
C TYR A 108 1.94 -10.47 8.79
N LEU A 109 2.38 -11.72 8.67
CA LEU A 109 1.51 -12.86 8.41
C LEU A 109 0.38 -12.94 9.47
N GLY A 110 -0.86 -13.02 9.00
CA GLY A 110 -2.06 -13.01 9.81
C GLY A 110 -2.46 -11.63 10.38
N MET A 111 -1.70 -10.57 10.09
CA MET A 111 -1.99 -9.22 10.58
C MET A 111 -2.67 -8.34 9.54
N VAL A 112 -3.47 -7.40 10.04
CA VAL A 112 -4.03 -6.33 9.22
C VAL A 112 -2.91 -5.37 8.88
N VAL A 113 -2.62 -5.20 7.60
CA VAL A 113 -1.60 -4.27 7.08
C VAL A 113 -2.21 -2.99 6.53
N ALA A 114 -3.51 -2.95 6.30
CA ALA A 114 -4.22 -1.73 5.98
C ALA A 114 -5.69 -1.88 6.33
N SER A 115 -6.29 -0.80 6.82
CA SER A 115 -7.70 -0.78 7.16
C SER A 115 -8.25 0.63 7.05
N ARG A 116 -9.56 0.69 6.86
CA ARG A 116 -10.37 1.89 7.01
C ARG A 116 -11.65 1.49 7.72
N THR A 117 -11.98 2.14 8.81
CA THR A 117 -13.22 1.94 9.55
C THR A 117 -14.28 2.95 9.12
N LEU A 118 -15.55 2.68 9.45
CA LEU A 118 -16.67 3.58 9.15
C LEU A 118 -16.53 4.99 9.75
N ASP A 119 -15.89 5.12 10.92
CA ASP A 119 -15.59 6.41 11.55
C ASP A 119 -14.39 7.13 10.91
N GLY A 120 -13.78 6.52 9.89
CA GLY A 120 -12.74 7.11 9.06
C GLY A 120 -11.32 6.92 9.57
N GLN A 121 -11.11 6.16 10.66
CA GLN A 121 -9.77 5.78 11.09
C GLN A 121 -9.12 4.89 10.02
N ARG A 122 -7.82 5.07 9.81
CA ARG A 122 -7.06 4.35 8.79
C ARG A 122 -5.78 3.79 9.38
N SER A 123 -5.41 2.60 8.93
CA SER A 123 -4.07 2.04 9.13
C SER A 123 -3.36 1.88 7.79
N SER A 124 -2.04 2.01 7.82
CA SER A 124 -1.15 1.77 6.68
C SER A 124 -0.23 0.58 6.98
N PRO A 125 0.51 0.03 5.99
CA PRO A 125 1.38 -1.14 6.20
C PRO A 125 2.42 -1.02 7.34
N GLY A 126 2.83 0.20 7.69
CA GLY A 126 3.72 0.44 8.84
C GLY A 126 3.03 0.43 10.22
N GLN A 127 1.71 0.29 10.26
CA GLN A 127 0.86 0.26 11.45
C GLN A 127 0.16 -1.09 11.57
N ALA A 128 0.82 -2.16 11.12
CA ALA A 128 0.23 -3.48 11.13
C ALA A 128 -0.21 -3.88 12.55
N HIS A 129 -1.40 -4.47 12.66
CA HIS A 129 -2.00 -4.82 13.94
C HIS A 129 -2.82 -6.11 13.84
N PRO A 130 -3.11 -6.79 14.95
CA PRO A 130 -3.99 -7.95 14.93
C PRO A 130 -5.39 -7.58 14.39
N PRO A 131 -6.08 -8.51 13.72
CA PRO A 131 -7.47 -8.30 13.31
C PRO A 131 -8.38 -7.92 14.48
N GLY A 132 -9.24 -6.92 14.28
CA GLY A 132 -10.16 -6.39 15.28
C GLY A 132 -9.61 -5.19 16.07
N TYR A 133 -8.29 -4.99 16.10
CA TYR A 133 -7.70 -3.85 16.82
C TYR A 133 -8.06 -2.50 16.21
N GLN A 134 -8.50 -2.46 14.96
CA GLN A 134 -8.97 -1.24 14.31
C GLN A 134 -10.20 -0.60 15.00
N TYR A 135 -10.92 -1.34 15.86
CA TYR A 135 -12.09 -0.82 16.58
C TYR A 135 -11.78 -0.45 18.05
N VAL A 136 -10.54 -0.64 18.52
CA VAL A 136 -10.17 -0.32 19.90
C VAL A 136 -10.28 1.19 20.13
N GLY A 137 -11.03 1.57 21.16
CA GLY A 137 -11.28 2.97 21.51
C GLY A 137 -12.53 3.57 20.86
N ASN A 138 -13.20 2.84 19.96
CA ASN A 138 -14.49 3.25 19.43
C ASN A 138 -15.62 2.88 20.41
N SER A 139 -16.30 3.90 20.96
CA SER A 139 -17.35 3.74 21.97
C SER A 139 -18.58 2.97 21.50
N GLN A 140 -18.78 2.81 20.19
CA GLN A 140 -19.85 1.98 19.63
C GLN A 140 -19.61 0.48 19.88
N TYR A 141 -18.34 0.08 20.04
CA TYR A 141 -17.94 -1.30 20.30
C TYR A 141 -17.60 -1.58 21.76
N GLY A 142 -17.66 -0.56 22.62
CA GLY A 142 -17.44 -0.67 24.06
C GLY A 142 -16.49 0.39 24.60
N GLN A 143 -16.42 0.47 25.92
CA GLN A 143 -15.51 1.36 26.63
C GLN A 143 -14.99 0.64 27.88
N TRP A 144 -13.75 0.93 28.26
CA TRP A 144 -13.21 0.46 29.52
C TRP A 144 -13.93 1.21 30.66
N GLY A 145 -14.63 0.47 31.52
CA GLY A 145 -15.29 1.04 32.70
C GLY A 145 -14.25 1.52 33.71
N GLY A 146 -14.45 2.73 34.25
CA GLY A 146 -13.55 3.37 35.21
C GLY A 146 -13.19 2.44 36.36
N GLY A 147 -11.91 2.08 36.42
CA GLY A 147 -11.35 1.35 37.55
C GLY A 147 -11.64 2.12 38.84
N GLY A 148 -12.33 1.47 39.77
CA GLY A 148 -12.48 1.94 41.14
C GLY A 148 -11.28 1.59 41.99
#